data_AF-A0A8T5RDJ7-F1
#
_entry.id   AF-A0A8T5RDJ7-F1
#
_cell.length_a   1.000
_cell.length_b   1.000
_cell.length_c   1.000
_cell.angle_alpha   90.00
_cell.angle_beta   90.00
_cell.angle_gamma   90.00
#
_symmetry.space_group_name_H-M   'P 1'
#
loop_
_entity.id
_entity.type
_entity.pdbx_description
1 polymer ?
#
loop_
_entity_poly.entity_id
_entity_poly.type
_entity_poly.pdbx_seq_one_letter_code
_entity_poly.pdbx_strand_id
1 'polypeptide(L)'
;MDYIERNFNILEEEMIKQMNNALNFGRKLIDTELKTGIFNPLIKPLAKKFYDSWSKNNAKVGTLKQIDITLNCGKQLIQNGSSQKEFDALIEKYFQGYLEGDQTYIYCDKKHKNFVKLKEINKKLFIIQVRGAMEMMQIKKDVNNYKELTRAVFKTKKEAYDSLIRNIDYNDEAIKLTEKNPSILKVPMGKKII
;
A
#
# COMPACT_ATOMS: atom_id res chain seq x y z
N MET A 1 1.46 23.47 -14.78
CA MET A 1 2.17 22.44 -14.01
C MET A 1 2.01 22.63 -12.51
N ASP A 2 1.76 23.85 -12.05
CA ASP A 2 1.50 24.17 -10.63
C ASP A 2 0.40 23.31 -9.97
N TYR A 3 -0.71 23.04 -10.67
CA TYR A 3 -1.77 22.17 -10.15
C TYR A 3 -1.34 20.71 -9.92
N ILE A 4 -0.36 20.19 -10.68
CA ILE A 4 0.14 18.81 -10.49
C ILE A 4 0.91 18.74 -9.18
N GLU A 5 1.77 19.72 -8.90
CA GLU A 5 2.54 19.79 -7.66
C GLU A 5 1.63 19.95 -6.45
N ARG A 6 0.67 20.88 -6.53
CA ARG A 6 -0.35 21.06 -5.49
C ARG A 6 -1.08 19.75 -5.19
N ASN A 7 -1.56 19.07 -6.23
CA ASN A 7 -2.30 17.83 -6.06
C ASN A 7 -1.40 16.68 -5.56
N PHE A 8 -0.12 16.63 -5.97
CA PHE A 8 0.88 15.71 -5.44
C PHE A 8 1.01 15.87 -3.93
N ASN A 9 1.20 17.10 -3.45
CA ASN A 9 1.36 17.38 -2.01
C ASN A 9 0.09 17.01 -1.22
N ILE A 10 -1.09 17.33 -1.75
CA ILE A 10 -2.37 16.94 -1.15
C ILE A 10 -2.48 15.40 -1.01
N LEU A 11 -2.06 14.66 -2.03
CA LEU A 11 -2.08 13.19 -2.01
C LEU A 11 -1.06 12.63 -1.02
N GLU A 12 0.17 13.13 -1.06
CA GLU A 12 1.24 12.69 -0.18
C GLU A 12 0.85 12.85 1.30
N GLU A 13 0.38 14.04 1.68
CA GLU A 13 -0.05 14.34 3.04
C GLU A 13 -1.16 13.40 3.52
N GLU A 14 -2.19 13.18 2.70
CA GLU A 14 -3.30 12.29 3.09
C GLU A 14 -2.85 10.82 3.11
N MET A 15 -2.02 10.35 2.18
CA MET A 15 -1.50 8.98 2.19
C MET A 15 -0.64 8.71 3.43
N ILE A 16 0.22 9.67 3.82
CA ILE A 16 1.03 9.59 5.04
C ILE A 16 0.13 9.56 6.28
N LYS A 17 -0.90 10.41 6.32
CA LYS A 17 -1.88 10.42 7.41
C LYS A 17 -2.63 9.10 7.51
N GLN A 18 -3.10 8.54 6.39
CA GLN A 18 -3.79 7.25 6.37
C GLN A 18 -2.88 6.09 6.76
N MET A 19 -1.60 6.10 6.36
CA MET A 19 -0.60 5.15 6.86
C MET A 19 -0.50 5.20 8.38
N ASN A 20 -0.33 6.40 8.97
CA ASN A 20 -0.24 6.52 10.43
C ASN A 20 -1.54 6.06 11.12
N ASN A 21 -2.71 6.35 10.55
CA ASN A 21 -3.99 5.87 11.06
C ASN A 21 -4.08 4.34 11.03
N ALA A 22 -3.67 3.71 9.93
CA ALA A 22 -3.69 2.25 9.77
C ALA A 22 -2.75 1.56 10.77
N LEU A 23 -1.53 2.09 10.98
CA LEU A 23 -0.60 1.56 11.98
C LEU A 23 -1.13 1.73 13.41
N ASN A 24 -1.72 2.87 13.73
CA ASN A 24 -2.36 3.09 15.03
C ASN A 24 -3.55 2.15 15.25
N PHE A 25 -4.34 1.90 14.21
CA PHE A 25 -5.46 0.98 14.26
C PHE A 25 -4.99 -0.47 14.43
N GLY A 26 -3.98 -0.92 13.68
CA GLY A 26 -3.37 -2.24 13.84
C GLY A 26 -2.83 -2.47 15.25
N ARG A 27 -2.23 -1.45 15.86
CA ARG A 27 -1.80 -1.50 17.27
C ARG A 27 -2.98 -1.70 18.23
N LYS A 28 -4.12 -1.05 17.99
CA LYS A 28 -5.35 -1.21 18.80
C LYS A 28 -5.96 -2.60 18.62
N LEU A 29 -5.89 -3.20 17.43
CA LEU A 29 -6.40 -4.55 17.19
C LEU A 29 -5.68 -5.62 18.02
N ILE A 30 -4.40 -5.41 18.39
CA ILE A 30 -3.70 -6.30 19.32
C ILE A 30 -4.42 -6.39 20.68
N ASP A 31 -5.11 -5.32 21.10
CA ASP A 31 -5.87 -5.33 22.35
C ASP A 31 -7.19 -6.07 22.25
N THR A 32 -7.87 -6.00 21.10
CA THR A 32 -9.23 -6.54 20.91
C THR A 32 -9.24 -7.96 20.36
N GLU A 33 -8.35 -8.27 19.42
CA GLU A 33 -8.37 -9.51 18.64
C GLU A 33 -7.45 -10.60 19.20
N LEU A 34 -6.38 -10.20 19.90
CA LEU A 34 -5.39 -11.14 20.44
C LEU A 34 -5.96 -11.76 21.74
N LYS A 35 -6.75 -12.82 21.59
CA LYS A 35 -7.39 -13.58 22.68
C LYS A 35 -6.61 -14.87 22.98
N THR A 36 -5.54 -14.77 23.75
CA THR A 36 -4.70 -15.91 24.16
C THR A 36 -5.06 -16.47 25.54
N GLY A 37 -6.28 -16.23 26.01
CA GLY A 37 -6.79 -16.75 27.29
C GLY A 37 -5.97 -16.26 28.49
N ILE A 38 -5.60 -17.17 29.40
CA ILE A 38 -4.87 -16.86 30.64
C ILE A 38 -3.48 -16.22 30.43
N PHE A 39 -2.90 -16.37 29.24
CA PHE A 39 -1.57 -15.81 28.91
C PHE A 39 -1.64 -14.40 28.32
N ASN A 40 -2.83 -13.83 28.15
CA ASN A 40 -3.05 -12.46 27.67
C ASN A 40 -2.17 -11.40 28.37
N PRO A 41 -1.98 -11.41 29.71
CA PRO A 41 -1.19 -10.40 30.40
C PRO A 41 0.29 -10.38 30.02
N LEU A 42 0.83 -11.51 29.53
CA LEU A 42 2.23 -11.65 29.11
C LEU A 42 2.40 -11.50 27.60
N ILE A 43 1.47 -12.06 26.82
CA ILE A 43 1.57 -12.09 25.36
C ILE A 43 1.23 -10.72 24.75
N LYS A 44 0.21 -10.01 25.23
CA LYS A 44 -0.18 -8.71 24.67
C LYS A 44 0.94 -7.66 24.77
N PRO A 45 1.64 -7.47 25.91
CA PRO A 45 2.76 -6.55 25.98
C PRO A 45 3.91 -6.91 25.02
N LEU A 46 4.20 -8.21 24.85
CA LEU A 46 5.24 -8.66 23.93
C LEU A 46 4.86 -8.39 22.47
N ALA A 47 3.64 -8.75 22.09
CA ALA A 47 3.11 -8.48 20.75
C ALA A 47 3.10 -6.98 20.44
N LYS A 48 2.72 -6.13 21.42
CA LYS A 48 2.79 -4.67 21.28
C LYS A 48 4.22 -4.17 21.11
N LYS A 49 5.17 -4.61 21.93
CA LYS A 49 6.58 -4.21 21.78
C LYS A 49 7.14 -4.61 20.41
N PHE A 50 6.83 -5.81 19.95
CA PHE A 50 7.19 -6.26 18.61
C PHE A 50 6.54 -5.37 17.54
N TYR A 51 5.24 -5.14 17.63
CA TYR A 51 4.49 -4.30 16.69
C TYR A 51 5.01 -2.87 16.66
N ASP A 52 5.29 -2.25 17.81
CA ASP A 52 5.81 -0.89 17.93
C ASP A 52 7.19 -0.77 17.27
N SER A 53 8.06 -1.78 17.45
CA SER A 53 9.35 -1.84 16.76
C SER A 53 9.20 -2.06 15.25
N TRP A 54 8.39 -3.04 14.84
CA TRP A 54 8.17 -3.36 13.43
C TRP A 54 7.50 -2.19 12.68
N SER A 55 6.48 -1.58 13.27
CA SER A 55 5.75 -0.46 12.66
C SER A 55 6.63 0.76 12.46
N LYS A 56 7.46 1.11 13.44
CA LYS A 56 8.36 2.27 13.37
C LYS A 56 9.52 2.06 12.39
N ASN A 57 10.15 0.89 12.43
CA ASN A 57 11.41 0.66 11.72
C ASN A 57 11.25 0.04 10.33
N ASN A 58 10.16 -0.71 10.09
CA ASN A 58 9.95 -1.44 8.84
C ASN A 58 8.70 -0.95 8.12
N ALA A 59 7.53 -1.07 8.73
CA ALA A 59 6.26 -0.80 8.04
C ALA A 59 6.16 0.67 7.59
N LYS A 60 6.39 1.62 8.50
CA LYS A 60 6.35 3.05 8.19
C LYS A 60 7.37 3.44 7.13
N VAL A 61 8.62 3.00 7.28
CA VAL A 61 9.70 3.30 6.33
C VAL A 61 9.39 2.74 4.95
N GLY A 62 8.94 1.49 4.89
CA GLY A 62 8.56 0.83 3.63
C GLY A 62 7.37 1.49 2.95
N THR A 63 6.30 1.80 3.69
CA THR A 63 5.12 2.46 3.13
C THR A 63 5.42 3.88 2.68
N LEU A 64 6.23 4.66 3.40
CA LEU A 64 6.68 5.98 2.93
C LEU A 64 7.43 5.89 1.59
N LYS A 65 8.32 4.90 1.44
CA LYS A 65 9.00 4.63 0.17
C LYS A 65 8.03 4.27 -0.95
N GLN A 66 7.01 3.45 -0.67
CA GLN A 66 5.99 3.09 -1.65
C GLN A 66 5.12 4.29 -2.06
N ILE A 67 4.78 5.18 -1.13
CA ILE A 67 4.05 6.42 -1.40
C ILE A 67 4.87 7.29 -2.36
N ASP A 68 6.12 7.60 -2.00
CA ASP A 68 7.02 8.42 -2.80
C ASP A 68 7.19 7.86 -4.22
N ILE A 69 7.46 6.55 -4.34
CA ILE A 69 7.61 5.88 -5.64
C ILE A 69 6.34 5.95 -6.48
N THR A 70 5.18 5.73 -5.87
CA THR A 70 3.89 5.75 -6.57
C THR A 70 3.59 7.14 -7.12
N LEU A 71 3.74 8.16 -6.27
CA LEU A 71 3.44 9.54 -6.66
C LEU A 71 4.44 10.05 -7.71
N ASN A 72 5.74 9.78 -7.55
CA ASN A 72 6.76 10.17 -8.53
C ASN A 72 6.59 9.45 -9.87
N CYS A 73 6.25 8.15 -9.85
CA CYS A 73 5.94 7.41 -11.07
C CYS A 73 4.73 8.03 -11.79
N GLY A 74 3.65 8.30 -11.05
CA GLY A 74 2.45 8.95 -11.61
C GLY A 74 2.72 10.35 -12.16
N LYS A 75 3.51 11.16 -11.46
CA LYS A 75 3.92 12.51 -11.89
C LYS A 75 4.73 12.46 -13.19
N GLN A 76 5.70 11.56 -13.29
CA GLN A 76 6.49 11.38 -14.52
C GLN A 76 5.64 10.90 -15.69
N LEU A 77 4.67 10.02 -15.45
CA LEU A 77 3.74 9.56 -16.50
C LEU A 77 2.87 10.70 -17.05
N ILE A 78 2.43 11.63 -16.19
CA ILE A 78 1.69 12.81 -16.63
C ILE A 78 2.58 13.75 -17.47
N GLN A 79 3.86 13.88 -17.10
CA GLN A 79 4.80 14.79 -17.76
C GLN A 79 5.32 14.26 -19.10
N ASN A 80 5.56 12.95 -19.21
CA ASN A 80 6.29 12.37 -20.36
C ASN A 80 5.39 11.91 -21.51
N GLY A 81 4.08 11.79 -21.32
CA GLY A 81 3.15 11.38 -22.37
C GLY A 81 2.44 10.05 -22.09
N SER A 82 1.43 9.78 -22.90
CA SER A 82 0.34 8.84 -22.59
C SER A 82 0.45 7.50 -23.33
N SER A 83 1.57 7.21 -24.01
CA SER A 83 1.65 5.96 -24.76
C SER A 83 1.71 4.77 -23.80
N GLN A 84 1.03 3.68 -24.17
CA GLN A 84 1.05 2.46 -23.37
C GLN A 84 2.48 1.91 -23.18
N LYS A 85 3.35 2.10 -24.20
CA LYS A 85 4.76 1.69 -24.15
C LYS A 85 5.55 2.46 -23.08
N GLU A 86 5.36 3.77 -22.98
CA GLU A 86 6.00 4.59 -21.95
C GLU A 86 5.46 4.27 -20.56
N PHE A 87 4.14 4.01 -20.48
CA PHE A 87 3.51 3.54 -19.26
C PHE A 87 4.17 2.27 -18.73
N ASP A 88 4.25 1.23 -19.55
CA ASP A 88 4.82 -0.05 -19.16
C ASP A 88 6.29 0.08 -18.78
N ALA A 89 7.08 0.84 -19.55
CA ALA A 89 8.50 1.06 -19.26
C ALA A 89 8.73 1.76 -17.90
N LEU A 90 7.93 2.78 -17.58
CA LEU A 90 8.03 3.47 -16.28
C LEU A 90 7.55 2.58 -15.13
N ILE A 91 6.51 1.77 -15.33
CA ILE A 91 6.07 0.80 -14.33
C ILE A 91 7.21 -0.17 -14.02
N GLU A 92 7.87 -0.78 -15.01
CA GLU A 92 8.97 -1.71 -14.76
C GLU A 92 10.14 -1.04 -14.01
N LYS A 93 10.49 0.19 -14.42
CA LYS A 93 11.58 0.97 -13.80
C LYS A 93 11.34 1.19 -12.31
N TYR A 94 10.12 1.54 -11.92
CA TYR A 94 9.79 1.88 -10.53
C TYR A 94 9.40 0.66 -9.68
N PHE A 95 8.92 -0.41 -10.31
CA PHE A 95 8.31 -1.52 -9.60
C PHE A 95 9.27 -2.23 -8.64
N GLN A 96 10.55 -2.38 -9.01
CA GLN A 96 11.51 -3.00 -8.11
C GLN A 96 11.72 -2.17 -6.83
N GLY A 97 11.80 -0.85 -6.95
CA GLY A 97 11.89 0.04 -5.79
C GLY A 97 10.62 0.00 -4.94
N TYR A 98 9.44 -0.11 -5.56
CA TYR A 98 8.18 -0.28 -4.85
C TYR A 98 8.17 -1.56 -4.00
N LEU A 99 8.63 -2.69 -4.57
CA LEU A 99 8.72 -3.97 -3.84
C LEU A 99 9.67 -3.92 -2.66
N GLU A 100 10.72 -3.11 -2.70
CA GLU A 100 11.64 -2.95 -1.56
C GLU A 100 11.00 -2.28 -0.34
N GLY A 101 9.86 -1.60 -0.51
CA GLY A 101 9.04 -1.10 0.60
C GLY A 101 7.93 -2.06 1.03
N ASP A 102 7.60 -3.06 0.20
CA ASP A 102 6.52 -4.00 0.46
C ASP A 102 6.91 -5.03 1.53
N GLN A 103 6.15 -5.06 2.62
CA GLN A 103 6.43 -5.96 3.75
C GLN A 103 6.31 -7.43 3.34
N THR A 104 5.35 -7.77 2.48
CA THR A 104 5.15 -9.14 2.00
C THR A 104 6.35 -9.61 1.19
N TYR A 105 6.85 -8.79 0.27
CA TYR A 105 8.05 -9.06 -0.53
C TYR A 105 9.31 -9.22 0.34
N ILE A 106 9.48 -8.39 1.36
CA ILE A 106 10.62 -8.46 2.30
C ILE A 106 10.60 -9.80 3.07
N TYR A 107 9.44 -10.15 3.62
CA TYR A 107 9.30 -11.28 4.52
C TYR A 107 8.94 -12.61 3.84
N CYS A 108 8.73 -12.64 2.53
CA CYS A 108 8.51 -13.86 1.77
C CYS A 108 9.80 -14.51 1.24
N ASP A 109 9.76 -15.83 1.09
CA ASP A 109 10.75 -16.62 0.39
C ASP A 109 10.61 -16.47 -1.12
N LYS A 110 11.65 -15.87 -1.71
CA LYS A 110 11.78 -15.58 -3.14
C LYS A 110 11.91 -16.85 -3.97
N LYS A 111 12.30 -17.98 -3.35
CA LYS A 111 12.40 -19.29 -3.98
C LYS A 111 11.11 -20.11 -3.89
N HIS A 112 10.11 -19.65 -3.14
CA HIS A 112 8.84 -20.37 -3.00
C HIS A 112 8.08 -20.37 -4.33
N LYS A 113 7.46 -21.50 -4.70
CA LYS A 113 6.74 -21.66 -5.99
C LYS A 113 5.68 -20.60 -6.26
N ASN A 114 5.05 -20.08 -5.20
CA ASN A 114 3.99 -19.07 -5.29
C ASN A 114 4.50 -17.61 -5.19
N PHE A 115 5.81 -17.39 -5.04
CA PHE A 115 6.36 -16.05 -4.92
C PHE A 115 6.20 -15.23 -6.21
N VAL A 116 6.33 -15.87 -7.37
CA VAL A 116 6.12 -15.22 -8.67
C VAL A 116 4.69 -14.67 -8.76
N LYS A 117 3.69 -15.47 -8.38
CA LYS A 117 2.29 -15.04 -8.33
C LYS A 117 2.09 -13.86 -7.37
N LEU A 118 2.70 -13.89 -6.19
CA LEU A 118 2.65 -12.78 -5.25
C LEU A 118 3.24 -11.49 -5.86
N LYS A 119 4.38 -11.60 -6.55
CA LYS A 119 5.01 -10.47 -7.24
C LYS A 119 4.10 -9.91 -8.34
N GLU A 120 3.41 -10.76 -9.10
CA GLU A 120 2.44 -10.34 -10.11
C GLU A 120 1.24 -9.59 -9.52
N ILE A 121 0.70 -10.07 -8.39
CA ILE A 121 -0.39 -9.39 -7.66
C ILE A 121 0.08 -8.00 -7.20
N ASN A 122 1.26 -7.92 -6.58
CA ASN A 122 1.86 -6.66 -6.15
C ASN A 122 2.06 -5.68 -7.32
N LYS A 123 2.40 -6.19 -8.52
CA LYS A 123 2.53 -5.35 -9.71
C LYS A 123 1.19 -4.77 -10.16
N LYS A 124 0.13 -5.56 -10.15
CA LYS A 124 -1.23 -5.09 -10.46
C LYS A 124 -1.67 -4.02 -9.46
N LEU A 125 -1.39 -4.23 -8.17
CA LEU A 125 -1.66 -3.25 -7.12
C LEU A 125 -0.91 -1.94 -7.38
N PHE A 126 0.40 -2.00 -7.66
CA PHE A 126 1.21 -0.83 -7.99
C PHE A 126 0.65 -0.07 -9.20
N ILE A 127 0.30 -0.76 -10.28
CA ILE A 127 -0.29 -0.15 -11.49
C ILE A 127 -1.58 0.61 -11.15
N ILE A 128 -2.45 0.04 -10.32
CA ILE A 128 -3.72 0.68 -9.93
C ILE A 128 -3.46 1.90 -9.05
N GLN A 129 -2.53 1.82 -8.12
CA GLN A 129 -2.15 2.94 -7.26
C GLN A 129 -1.57 4.09 -8.08
N VAL A 130 -0.68 3.81 -9.04
CA VAL A 130 -0.13 4.80 -9.96
C VAL A 130 -1.24 5.44 -10.80
N ARG A 131 -2.16 4.65 -11.37
CA ARG A 131 -3.29 5.18 -12.15
C ARG A 131 -4.20 6.08 -11.32
N GLY A 132 -4.54 5.67 -10.09
CA GLY A 132 -5.34 6.49 -9.18
C GLY A 132 -4.63 7.80 -8.82
N ALA A 133 -3.32 7.75 -8.57
CA ALA A 133 -2.51 8.94 -8.32
C ALA A 133 -2.50 9.87 -9.54
N MET A 134 -2.38 9.32 -10.76
CA MET A 134 -2.44 10.09 -12.00
C MET A 134 -3.79 10.78 -12.21
N GLU A 135 -4.91 10.07 -11.97
CA GLU A 135 -6.26 10.61 -12.09
C GLU A 135 -6.47 11.81 -11.17
N MET A 136 -5.99 11.70 -9.93
CA MET A 136 -6.05 12.78 -8.94
C MET A 136 -5.12 13.95 -9.33
N MET A 137 -3.85 13.68 -9.66
CA MET A 137 -2.88 14.74 -9.95
C MET A 137 -3.24 15.59 -11.17
N GLN A 138 -3.96 15.03 -12.15
CA GLN A 138 -4.36 15.74 -13.37
C GLN A 138 -5.55 16.71 -13.20
N ILE A 139 -6.15 16.79 -12.01
CA ILE A 139 -7.25 17.73 -11.75
C ILE A 139 -6.77 19.17 -11.85
N LYS A 140 -7.24 19.85 -12.90
CA LYS A 140 -6.95 21.28 -13.16
C LYS A 140 -7.79 22.23 -12.32
N LYS A 141 -8.91 21.75 -11.75
CA LYS A 141 -9.77 22.57 -10.89
C LYS A 141 -8.97 23.03 -9.67
N ASP A 142 -9.27 24.24 -9.19
CA ASP A 142 -8.72 24.69 -7.93
C ASP A 142 -9.31 23.90 -6.75
N VAL A 143 -8.43 23.25 -5.99
CA VAL A 143 -8.78 22.35 -4.88
C VAL A 143 -7.72 22.49 -3.78
N ASN A 144 -8.16 22.49 -2.53
CA ASN A 144 -7.30 22.81 -1.39
C ASN A 144 -7.01 21.61 -0.48
N ASN A 145 -7.70 20.48 -0.70
CA ASN A 145 -7.59 19.31 0.17
C ASN A 145 -8.01 18.03 -0.55
N TYR A 146 -7.73 16.89 0.09
CA TYR A 146 -8.00 15.57 -0.46
C TYR A 146 -9.49 15.32 -0.73
N LYS A 147 -10.39 15.87 0.10
CA LYS A 147 -11.84 15.71 -0.06
C LYS A 147 -12.35 16.40 -1.33
N GLU A 148 -11.88 17.63 -1.58
CA GLU A 148 -12.18 18.36 -2.82
C GLU A 148 -11.57 17.67 -4.04
N LEU A 149 -10.33 17.20 -3.93
CA LEU A 149 -9.65 16.45 -4.98
C LEU A 149 -10.42 15.18 -5.36
N THR A 150 -10.81 14.38 -4.37
CA THR A 150 -11.59 13.14 -4.55
C THR A 150 -12.93 13.42 -5.24
N ARG A 151 -13.64 14.49 -4.85
CA ARG A 151 -14.91 14.90 -5.48
C ARG A 151 -14.71 15.46 -6.90
N ALA A 152 -13.54 16.00 -7.19
CA ALA A 152 -13.22 16.46 -8.53
C ALA A 152 -12.95 15.28 -9.48
N VAL A 153 -12.31 14.22 -8.98
CA VAL A 153 -12.04 12.97 -9.72
C VAL A 153 -13.32 12.15 -9.89
N PHE A 154 -13.96 11.75 -8.79
CA PHE A 154 -15.13 10.87 -8.80
C PHE A 154 -16.41 11.68 -8.71
N LYS A 155 -17.24 11.61 -9.75
CA LYS A 155 -18.51 12.33 -9.83
C LYS A 155 -19.59 11.65 -9.03
N THR A 156 -19.47 10.34 -8.84
CA THR A 156 -20.44 9.53 -8.10
C THR A 156 -19.78 8.74 -6.96
N LYS A 157 -20.57 8.43 -5.93
CA LYS A 157 -20.13 7.52 -4.85
C LYS A 157 -19.74 6.15 -5.40
N LYS A 158 -20.42 5.68 -6.46
CA LYS A 158 -20.15 4.39 -7.09
C LYS A 158 -18.75 4.37 -7.74
N GLU A 159 -18.38 5.41 -8.47
CA GLU A 159 -17.03 5.50 -9.06
C GLU A 159 -15.92 5.47 -8.01
N ALA A 160 -16.09 6.23 -6.93
CA ALA A 160 -15.14 6.23 -5.81
C ALA A 160 -15.05 4.84 -5.15
N TYR A 161 -16.19 4.19 -4.95
CA TYR A 161 -16.26 2.84 -4.39
C TYR A 161 -15.60 1.81 -5.30
N ASP A 162 -15.91 1.82 -6.59
CA ASP A 162 -15.33 0.89 -7.57
C ASP A 162 -13.80 1.06 -7.66
N SER A 163 -13.29 2.29 -7.53
CA SER A 163 -11.85 2.56 -7.48
C SER A 163 -11.19 2.00 -6.21
N LEU A 164 -11.85 2.15 -5.06
CA LEU A 164 -11.38 1.58 -3.79
C LEU A 164 -11.40 0.04 -3.82
N ILE A 165 -12.48 -0.58 -4.27
CA ILE A 165 -12.63 -2.04 -4.26
C ILE A 165 -11.57 -2.71 -5.12
N ARG A 166 -11.22 -2.16 -6.29
CA ARG A 166 -10.12 -2.70 -7.10
C ARG A 166 -8.79 -2.78 -6.34
N ASN A 167 -8.51 -1.81 -5.46
CA ASN A 167 -7.31 -1.86 -4.61
C ASN A 167 -7.45 -2.93 -3.51
N ILE A 168 -8.64 -3.06 -2.92
CA ILE A 168 -8.90 -4.03 -1.86
C ILE A 168 -8.83 -5.47 -2.39
N ASP A 169 -9.36 -5.74 -3.58
CA ASP A 169 -9.40 -7.07 -4.19
C ASP A 169 -7.98 -7.66 -4.37
N TYR A 170 -7.01 -6.87 -4.82
CA TYR A 170 -5.63 -7.35 -4.96
C TYR A 170 -4.91 -7.51 -3.62
N ASN A 171 -5.21 -6.67 -2.64
CA ASN A 171 -4.70 -6.87 -1.27
C ASN A 171 -5.25 -8.17 -0.67
N ASP A 172 -6.55 -8.42 -0.83
CA ASP A 172 -7.21 -9.64 -0.39
C ASP A 172 -6.68 -10.88 -1.14
N GLU A 173 -6.41 -10.78 -2.45
CA GLU A 173 -5.76 -11.85 -3.21
C GLU A 173 -4.36 -12.17 -2.66
N ALA A 174 -3.55 -11.16 -2.35
CA ALA A 174 -2.22 -11.32 -1.76
C ALA A 174 -2.31 -11.98 -0.37
N ILE A 175 -3.23 -11.51 0.49
CA ILE A 175 -3.48 -12.08 1.82
C ILE A 175 -3.85 -13.57 1.67
N LYS A 176 -4.90 -13.89 0.90
CA LYS A 176 -5.35 -15.27 0.68
C LYS A 176 -4.26 -16.17 0.13
N LEU A 177 -3.37 -15.65 -0.72
CA LEU A 177 -2.24 -16.42 -1.23
C LEU A 177 -1.24 -16.77 -0.11
N THR A 178 -0.95 -15.82 0.77
CA THR A 178 -0.07 -16.04 1.93
C THR A 178 -0.68 -16.95 2.98
N GLU A 179 -1.99 -16.79 3.28
CA GLU A 179 -2.72 -17.63 4.23
C GLU A 179 -2.78 -19.09 3.78
N LYS A 180 -3.04 -19.33 2.49
CA LYS A 180 -3.04 -20.68 1.92
C LYS A 180 -1.66 -21.31 1.85
N ASN A 181 -0.60 -20.53 1.98
CA ASN A 181 0.78 -21.00 1.84
C ASN A 181 1.70 -20.42 2.91
N PRO A 182 1.51 -20.72 4.21
CA PRO A 182 2.32 -20.13 5.28
C PRO A 182 3.82 -20.37 5.13
N SER A 183 4.22 -21.45 4.43
CA SER A 183 5.61 -21.74 4.08
C SER A 183 6.29 -20.67 3.23
N ILE A 184 5.52 -19.81 2.54
CA ILE A 184 6.04 -18.67 1.79
C ILE A 184 6.66 -17.62 2.71
N LEU A 185 6.29 -17.55 3.99
CA LEU A 185 6.85 -16.60 4.95
C LEU A 185 8.20 -17.10 5.45
N LYS A 186 9.18 -16.20 5.56
CA LYS A 186 10.46 -16.46 6.23
C LYS A 186 10.37 -16.34 7.75
N VAL A 187 9.35 -15.63 8.24
CA VAL A 187 9.23 -15.31 9.67
C VAL A 187 8.51 -16.46 10.38
N PRO A 188 9.16 -17.18 11.31
CA PRO A 188 8.56 -18.34 11.97
C PRO A 188 7.28 -18.02 12.74
N MET A 189 7.20 -16.81 13.32
CA MET A 189 6.05 -16.37 14.09
C MET A 189 4.81 -16.13 13.21
N GLY A 190 4.99 -15.70 11.96
CA GLY A 190 3.89 -15.52 11.00
C GLY A 190 3.25 -16.84 10.54
N LYS A 191 3.97 -17.97 10.63
CA LYS A 191 3.47 -19.29 10.21
C LYS A 191 2.48 -19.93 11.18
N LYS A 192 2.43 -19.47 12.43
CA LYS A 192 1.62 -20.07 13.51
C LYS A 192 0.42 -19.23 13.93
N ILE A 193 0.33 -18.00 13.42
CA ILE A 193 -0.74 -17.04 13.76
C ILE A 193 -1.84 -17.03 12.70
N ILE A 194 -1.49 -17.41 11.46
CA ILE A 194 -2.39 -17.51 10.31
C ILE A 194 -2.96 -18.92 10.23
#